data_AF-A0A1H8S476-F1
#
_entry.id   AF-A0A1H8S476-F1
#
_cell.length_a   1.000
_cell.length_b   1.000
_cell.length_c   1.000
_cell.angle_alpha   90.00
_cell.angle_beta   90.00
_cell.angle_gamma   90.00
#
_symmetry.space_group_name_H-M   'P 1'
#
loop_
_entity.id
_entity.type
_entity.pdbx_description
1 polymer ?
#
loop_
_entity_poly.entity_id
_entity_poly.type
_entity_poly.pdbx_seq_one_letter_code
_entity_poly.pdbx_strand_id
1 'polypeptide(L)'
;MDQPKVFISVGGTSTPQQEDFVKSIEDRLRSENLIPNTIGRNTFSSDSPLKSIKSLMDECSGILVIALERTYFESGIEKRGSVNEVTLSATKFATPWNQIESAIAYAKNLPILVIVEDGIRAEGLLEKGNDWYVMTAKLNQSSLSTVEFNGVLASWKNKVEALNIGKNDAAAQKKKVVPDELTIGDLVSNMKPAQLWGVLGAIIALMAAIFVIGQHFPAK
;
A
#
# COMPACT_ATOMS: atom_id res chain seq x y z
N MET A 1 -0.57 -3.36 -20.81
CA MET A 1 -0.78 -2.58 -19.56
C MET A 1 0.16 -3.16 -18.51
N ASP A 2 0.68 -2.31 -17.61
CA ASP A 2 1.54 -2.79 -16.53
C ASP A 2 0.74 -3.66 -15.55
N GLN A 3 1.29 -4.80 -15.14
CA GLN A 3 0.60 -5.74 -14.25
C GLN A 3 0.52 -5.14 -12.84
N PRO A 4 -0.66 -5.10 -12.19
CA PRO A 4 -0.78 -4.52 -10.85
C PRO A 4 0.07 -5.28 -9.83
N LYS A 5 0.91 -4.54 -9.11
CA LYS A 5 1.58 -5.04 -7.90
C LYS A 5 0.59 -5.11 -6.74
N VAL A 6 0.63 -6.20 -5.98
CA VAL A 6 -0.19 -6.36 -4.77
C VAL A 6 0.71 -6.67 -3.58
N PHE A 7 0.46 -5.98 -2.47
CA PHE A 7 1.16 -6.23 -1.22
C PHE A 7 0.55 -7.48 -0.58
N ILE A 8 1.38 -8.45 -0.19
CA ILE A 8 0.92 -9.61 0.56
C ILE A 8 1.35 -9.45 2.01
N SER A 9 0.37 -9.28 2.90
CA SER A 9 0.59 -9.26 4.34
C SER A 9 0.50 -10.68 4.86
N VAL A 10 1.64 -11.29 5.14
CA VAL A 10 1.72 -12.64 5.71
C VAL A 10 2.90 -12.73 6.65
N GLY A 11 2.70 -13.35 7.81
CA GLY A 11 3.79 -13.65 8.74
C GLY A 11 4.74 -14.71 8.17
N GLY A 12 5.90 -14.88 8.81
CA GLY A 12 6.75 -16.04 8.52
C GLY A 12 5.97 -17.34 8.76
N THR A 13 5.90 -18.18 7.73
CA THR A 13 5.25 -19.49 7.79
C THR A 13 6.02 -20.38 8.78
N SER A 14 5.29 -21.11 9.62
CA SER A 14 5.85 -21.93 10.70
C SER A 14 5.66 -23.43 10.46
N THR A 15 4.84 -23.82 9.47
CA THR A 15 4.60 -25.21 9.08
C THR A 15 4.65 -25.39 7.56
N PRO A 16 4.93 -26.61 7.05
CA PRO A 16 4.85 -26.89 5.62
C PRO A 16 3.46 -26.59 5.03
N GLN A 17 2.40 -26.86 5.78
CA GLN A 17 1.02 -26.61 5.36
C GLN A 17 0.74 -25.12 5.18
N GLN A 18 1.26 -24.27 6.07
CA GLN A 18 1.19 -22.82 5.91
C GLN A 18 1.96 -22.34 4.68
N GLU A 19 3.17 -22.87 4.45
CA GLU A 19 3.98 -22.52 3.28
C GLU A 19 3.31 -22.93 1.96
N ASP A 20 2.80 -24.16 1.88
CA ASP A 20 2.10 -24.66 0.70
C ASP A 20 0.83 -23.84 0.39
N PHE A 21 0.11 -23.44 1.44
CA PHE A 21 -1.07 -22.59 1.31
C PHE A 21 -0.73 -21.19 0.79
N VAL A 22 0.29 -20.54 1.36
CA VAL A 22 0.75 -19.22 0.91
C VAL A 22 1.24 -19.27 -0.53
N LYS A 23 2.04 -20.28 -0.88
CA LYS A 23 2.50 -20.49 -2.26
C LYS A 23 1.34 -20.66 -3.23
N SER A 24 0.33 -21.44 -2.85
CA SER A 24 -0.87 -21.64 -3.67
C SER A 24 -1.64 -20.34 -3.91
N ILE A 25 -1.72 -19.46 -2.91
CA ILE A 25 -2.30 -18.11 -3.08
C ILE A 25 -1.45 -17.26 -4.02
N GLU A 26 -0.13 -17.23 -3.82
CA GLU A 26 0.77 -16.47 -4.70
C GLU A 26 0.69 -16.93 -6.15
N ASP A 27 0.69 -18.24 -6.40
CA ASP A 27 0.55 -18.82 -7.73
C ASP A 27 -0.81 -18.48 -8.35
N ARG A 28 -1.87 -18.50 -7.54
CA ARG A 28 -3.19 -18.06 -7.98
C ARG A 28 -3.19 -16.59 -8.39
N LEU A 29 -2.58 -15.69 -7.60
CA LEU A 29 -2.46 -14.27 -7.96
C LEU A 29 -1.68 -14.07 -9.27
N ARG A 30 -0.58 -14.81 -9.46
CA ARG A 30 0.21 -14.77 -10.70
C ARG A 30 -0.62 -15.21 -11.91
N SER A 31 -1.43 -16.28 -11.77
CA SER A 31 -2.33 -16.73 -12.84
C SER A 31 -3.39 -15.70 -13.23
N GLU A 32 -3.70 -14.78 -12.32
CA GLU A 32 -4.64 -13.68 -12.52
C GLU A 32 -3.96 -12.40 -13.05
N ASN A 33 -2.68 -12.47 -13.45
CA ASN A 33 -1.85 -11.33 -13.89
C ASN A 33 -1.58 -10.27 -12.81
N LEU A 34 -1.53 -10.68 -11.54
CA LEU A 34 -1.13 -9.83 -10.43
C LEU A 34 0.30 -10.19 -9.98
N ILE A 35 1.06 -9.20 -9.53
CA ILE A 35 2.44 -9.40 -9.04
C ILE A 35 2.44 -9.34 -7.51
N PRO A 36 2.50 -10.50 -6.80
CA PRO A 36 2.56 -10.51 -5.33
C PRO A 36 3.93 -10.09 -4.81
N ASN A 37 3.95 -9.12 -3.90
CA ASN A 37 5.16 -8.63 -3.23
C ASN A 37 5.02 -8.76 -1.71
N THR A 38 6.02 -9.35 -1.08
CA THR A 38 6.04 -9.65 0.34
C THR A 38 7.39 -9.28 0.94
N ILE A 39 7.37 -8.46 1.98
CA ILE A 39 8.58 -8.09 2.72
C ILE A 39 9.22 -9.34 3.35
N GLY A 40 10.52 -9.51 3.15
CA GLY A 40 11.31 -10.61 3.72
C GLY A 40 11.17 -11.95 2.99
N ARG A 41 10.30 -12.07 1.98
CA ARG A 41 10.21 -13.28 1.13
C ARG A 41 10.74 -13.03 -0.27
N ASN A 42 10.23 -12.00 -0.95
CA ASN A 42 10.67 -11.64 -2.30
C ASN A 42 11.02 -10.16 -2.46
N THR A 43 10.74 -9.34 -1.45
CA THR A 43 11.12 -7.94 -1.38
C THR A 43 11.96 -7.70 -0.13
N PHE A 44 13.17 -7.17 -0.31
CA PHE A 44 14.14 -6.99 0.78
C PHE A 44 14.59 -5.54 0.83
N SER A 45 14.82 -5.04 2.04
CA SER A 45 15.26 -3.66 2.28
C SER A 45 16.09 -3.61 3.55
N SER A 46 17.11 -2.76 3.57
CA SER A 46 17.91 -2.43 4.76
C SER A 46 17.28 -1.30 5.60
N ASP A 47 16.23 -0.65 5.10
CA ASP A 47 15.50 0.37 5.83
C ASP A 47 14.68 -0.23 7.00
N SER A 48 14.30 0.64 7.95
CA SER A 48 13.40 0.26 9.04
C SER A 48 12.10 -0.39 8.51
N PRO A 49 11.53 -1.40 9.20
CA PRO A 49 10.39 -2.18 8.70
C PRO A 49 9.21 -1.33 8.23
N LEU A 50 8.78 -0.35 9.03
CA LEU A 50 7.63 0.51 8.69
C LEU A 50 7.88 1.40 7.46
N LYS A 51 9.12 1.84 7.25
CA LYS A 51 9.50 2.59 6.05
C LYS A 51 9.43 1.68 4.81
N SER A 52 9.99 0.48 4.92
CA SER A 52 9.96 -0.53 3.85
C SER A 52 8.52 -0.92 3.47
N ILE A 53 7.65 -1.13 4.47
CA ILE A 53 6.22 -1.42 4.25
C ILE A 53 5.55 -0.26 3.50
N LYS A 54 5.72 0.98 3.98
CA LYS A 54 5.11 2.16 3.36
C LYS A 54 5.55 2.34 1.90
N SER A 55 6.86 2.27 1.64
CA SER A 55 7.42 2.39 0.29
C SER A 55 6.88 1.30 -0.65
N LEU A 56 6.85 0.04 -0.20
CA LEU A 56 6.32 -1.05 -1.02
C LEU A 56 4.82 -0.87 -1.31
N MET A 57 4.04 -0.47 -0.31
CA MET A 57 2.61 -0.21 -0.49
C MET A 57 2.32 0.97 -1.44
N ASP A 58 3.20 1.97 -1.53
CA ASP A 58 3.06 3.06 -2.50
C ASP A 58 3.12 2.56 -3.94
N GLU A 59 3.91 1.51 -4.19
CA GLU A 59 4.02 0.84 -5.49
C GLU A 59 2.88 -0.16 -5.76
N CYS A 60 2.15 -0.59 -4.74
CA CYS A 60 1.09 -1.59 -4.87
C CYS A 60 -0.28 -0.95 -5.11
N SER A 61 -1.16 -1.67 -5.80
CA SER A 61 -2.54 -1.25 -6.12
C SER A 61 -3.59 -2.01 -5.32
N GLY A 62 -3.16 -2.81 -4.35
CA GLY A 62 -4.02 -3.56 -3.44
C GLY A 62 -3.21 -4.31 -2.39
N ILE A 63 -3.91 -4.84 -1.39
CA ILE A 63 -3.34 -5.73 -0.37
C ILE A 63 -4.19 -6.99 -0.25
N LEU A 64 -3.50 -8.13 -0.12
CA LEU A 64 -4.09 -9.39 0.30
C LEU A 64 -3.43 -9.80 1.63
N VAL A 65 -4.24 -9.96 2.66
CA VAL A 65 -3.82 -10.32 4.02
C VAL A 65 -4.07 -11.81 4.21
N ILE A 66 -3.03 -12.55 4.58
CA ILE A 66 -3.09 -13.98 4.90
C ILE A 66 -2.78 -14.12 6.38
N ALA A 67 -3.83 -14.17 7.21
CA ALA A 67 -3.72 -14.32 8.65
C ALA A 67 -3.65 -15.80 9.01
N LEU A 68 -2.44 -16.25 9.35
CA LEU A 68 -2.13 -17.63 9.73
C LEU A 68 -1.85 -17.72 11.22
N GLU A 69 -2.05 -18.91 11.79
CA GLU A 69 -1.79 -19.16 13.20
C GLU A 69 -0.32 -18.85 13.52
N ARG A 70 -0.12 -17.98 14.49
CA ARG A 70 1.20 -17.60 15.00
C ARG A 70 1.36 -17.89 16.49
N THR A 71 0.28 -17.82 17.25
CA THR A 71 0.28 -18.08 18.68
C THR A 71 -0.95 -18.88 19.06
N TYR A 72 -0.73 -19.94 19.83
CA TYR A 72 -1.77 -20.73 20.47
C TYR A 72 -1.56 -20.72 21.98
N PHE A 73 -2.64 -20.62 22.74
CA PHE A 73 -2.63 -20.91 24.16
C PHE A 73 -3.89 -21.67 24.58
N GLU A 74 -3.73 -22.53 25.57
CA GLU A 74 -4.79 -23.44 26.03
C GLU A 74 -5.87 -22.72 26.85
N SER A 75 -5.49 -21.73 27.67
CA SER A 75 -6.43 -20.94 28.48
C SER A 75 -5.92 -19.53 28.80
N GLY A 76 -6.85 -18.60 29.01
CA GLY A 76 -6.55 -17.21 29.36
C GLY A 76 -7.77 -16.45 29.84
N ILE A 77 -7.57 -15.20 30.26
CA ILE A 77 -8.65 -14.29 30.67
C ILE A 77 -8.47 -12.96 29.94
N GLU A 78 -9.45 -12.60 29.11
CA GLU A 78 -9.54 -11.30 28.45
C GLU A 78 -10.23 -10.29 29.39
N LYS A 79 -9.75 -9.03 29.37
CA LYS A 79 -10.29 -7.92 30.18
C LYS A 79 -10.43 -8.28 31.67
N ARG A 80 -9.41 -8.98 32.20
CA ARG A 80 -9.35 -9.48 33.56
C ARG A 80 -9.64 -8.38 34.59
N GLY A 81 -10.52 -8.68 35.55
CA GLY A 81 -10.95 -7.77 36.61
C GLY A 81 -12.01 -6.75 36.18
N SER A 82 -12.56 -6.86 34.97
CA SER A 82 -13.62 -5.98 34.48
C SER A 82 -14.99 -6.67 34.46
N VAL A 83 -16.06 -5.88 34.36
CA VAL A 83 -17.43 -6.40 34.13
C VAL A 83 -17.59 -7.11 32.78
N ASN A 84 -16.62 -6.94 31.88
CA ASN A 84 -16.58 -7.54 30.55
C ASN A 84 -15.49 -8.63 30.46
N GLU A 85 -15.11 -9.22 31.61
CA GLU A 85 -14.14 -10.32 31.65
C GLU A 85 -14.66 -11.54 30.86
N VAL A 86 -13.78 -12.13 30.05
CA VAL A 86 -14.10 -13.31 29.24
C VAL A 86 -13.02 -14.38 29.43
N THR A 87 -13.42 -15.59 29.80
CA THR A 87 -12.53 -16.74 29.81
C THR A 87 -12.27 -17.21 28.38
N LEU A 88 -11.00 -17.40 28.04
CA LEU A 88 -10.53 -17.90 26.75
C LEU A 88 -10.05 -19.35 26.90
N SER A 89 -10.30 -20.16 25.88
CA SER A 89 -9.83 -21.55 25.79
C SER A 89 -9.40 -21.88 24.36
N ALA A 90 -8.35 -22.69 24.21
CA ALA A 90 -7.79 -23.18 22.95
C ALA A 90 -7.72 -22.10 21.85
N THR A 91 -7.20 -20.93 22.21
CA THR A 91 -7.31 -19.71 21.39
C THR A 91 -6.09 -19.55 20.52
N LYS A 92 -6.33 -19.18 19.26
CA LYS A 92 -5.31 -18.96 18.22
C LYS A 92 -5.31 -17.50 17.78
N PHE A 93 -4.12 -16.94 17.62
CA PHE A 93 -3.91 -15.59 17.15
C PHE A 93 -2.99 -15.55 15.92
N ALA A 94 -3.32 -14.65 15.00
CA ALA A 94 -2.45 -14.27 13.91
C ALA A 94 -1.32 -13.34 14.37
N THR A 95 -0.39 -13.04 13.46
CA THR A 95 0.67 -12.06 13.75
C THR A 95 0.10 -10.64 13.86
N PRO A 96 0.59 -9.80 14.81
CA PRO A 96 0.19 -8.39 14.90
C PRO A 96 0.55 -7.59 13.64
N TRP A 97 1.52 -8.06 12.84
CA TRP A 97 1.88 -7.44 11.57
C TRP A 97 0.70 -7.37 10.59
N ASN A 98 -0.21 -8.35 10.59
CA ASN A 98 -1.40 -8.30 9.74
C ASN A 98 -2.26 -7.09 10.07
N GLN A 99 -2.38 -6.71 11.35
CA GLN A 99 -3.13 -5.52 11.77
C GLN A 99 -2.43 -4.24 11.32
N ILE A 100 -1.12 -4.15 11.54
CA ILE A 100 -0.32 -2.96 11.20
C ILE A 100 -0.37 -2.69 9.70
N GLU A 101 -0.14 -3.72 8.88
CA GLU A 101 -0.10 -3.59 7.43
C GLU A 101 -1.48 -3.29 6.85
N SER A 102 -2.53 -3.95 7.36
CA SER A 102 -3.91 -3.67 6.96
C SER A 102 -4.31 -2.24 7.30
N ALA A 103 -3.91 -1.71 8.46
CA ALA A 103 -4.22 -0.34 8.87
C ALA A 103 -3.53 0.69 7.97
N ILE A 104 -2.26 0.46 7.61
CA ILE A 104 -1.52 1.33 6.67
C ILE A 104 -2.18 1.28 5.29
N ALA A 105 -2.58 0.09 4.82
CA ALA A 105 -3.25 -0.07 3.54
C ALA A 105 -4.62 0.65 3.50
N TYR A 106 -5.39 0.55 4.59
CA TYR A 106 -6.66 1.26 4.74
C TYR A 106 -6.44 2.79 4.67
N ALA A 107 -5.46 3.31 5.41
CA ALA A 107 -5.12 4.73 5.38
C ALA A 107 -4.64 5.22 3.99
N LYS A 108 -4.15 4.31 3.15
CA LYS A 108 -3.75 4.57 1.75
C LYS A 108 -4.86 4.33 0.73
N ASN A 109 -6.07 4.00 1.17
CA ASN A 109 -7.21 3.65 0.30
C ASN A 109 -6.90 2.49 -0.67
N LEU A 110 -6.07 1.54 -0.24
CA LEU A 110 -5.81 0.33 -1.04
C LEU A 110 -6.97 -0.66 -0.87
N PRO A 111 -7.43 -1.32 -1.95
CA PRO A 111 -8.38 -2.44 -1.86
C PRO A 111 -7.81 -3.56 -0.98
N ILE A 112 -8.55 -3.92 0.06
CA ILE A 112 -8.16 -4.96 1.02
C ILE A 112 -8.98 -6.23 0.79
N LEU A 113 -8.29 -7.37 0.76
CA LEU A 113 -8.88 -8.70 0.88
C LEU A 113 -8.18 -9.44 2.02
N VAL A 114 -8.95 -10.03 2.93
CA VAL A 114 -8.42 -10.77 4.08
C VAL A 114 -8.84 -12.23 4.01
N ILE A 115 -7.86 -13.12 4.13
CA ILE A 115 -8.02 -14.57 4.28
C ILE A 115 -7.49 -14.94 5.66
N VAL A 116 -8.36 -15.50 6.48
CA VAL A 116 -8.04 -15.92 7.85
C VAL A 116 -8.06 -17.44 7.92
N GLU A 117 -7.01 -18.04 8.47
CA GLU A 117 -7.00 -19.48 8.76
C GLU A 117 -8.14 -19.84 9.73
N ASP A 118 -8.80 -20.97 9.45
CA ASP A 118 -9.89 -21.49 10.26
C ASP A 118 -9.48 -21.67 11.75
N GLY A 119 -10.33 -21.20 12.65
CA GLY A 119 -10.10 -21.23 14.09
C GLY A 119 -9.23 -20.12 14.66
N ILE A 120 -8.67 -19.20 13.85
CA ILE A 120 -8.08 -17.97 14.38
C ILE A 120 -9.17 -17.09 14.98
N ARG A 121 -8.91 -16.56 16.18
CA ARG A 121 -9.72 -15.52 16.77
C ARG A 121 -9.55 -14.23 15.96
N ALA A 122 -10.61 -13.84 15.26
CA ALA A 122 -10.65 -12.59 14.51
C ALA A 122 -10.75 -11.40 15.47
N GLU A 123 -9.89 -10.41 15.28
CA GLU A 123 -9.90 -9.14 16.02
C GLU A 123 -9.56 -8.01 15.05
N GLY A 124 -10.11 -6.81 15.30
CA GLY A 124 -9.76 -5.60 14.57
C GLY A 124 -9.97 -5.76 13.07
N LEU A 125 -8.90 -5.59 12.29
CA LEU A 125 -9.00 -5.62 10.83
C LEU A 125 -9.23 -7.02 10.22
N LEU A 126 -9.21 -8.05 11.06
CA LEU A 126 -9.54 -9.42 10.67
C LEU A 126 -11.03 -9.76 10.91
N GLU A 127 -11.82 -8.84 11.50
CA GLU A 127 -13.25 -9.05 11.73
C GLU A 127 -14.09 -8.82 10.48
N LYS A 128 -15.19 -9.57 10.36
CA LYS A 128 -16.20 -9.37 9.31
C LYS A 128 -17.03 -8.12 9.58
N GLY A 129 -17.67 -7.59 8.53
CA GLY A 129 -18.58 -6.43 8.64
C GLY A 129 -17.91 -5.07 8.45
N ASN A 130 -16.64 -5.05 8.07
CA ASN A 130 -15.91 -3.85 7.67
C ASN A 130 -16.13 -3.53 6.17
N ASP A 131 -15.55 -2.42 5.69
CA ASP A 131 -15.60 -1.99 4.28
C ASP A 131 -14.84 -2.93 3.31
N TRP A 132 -14.13 -3.92 3.84
CA TRP A 132 -13.41 -4.96 3.08
C TRP A 132 -13.94 -6.37 3.38
N TYR A 133 -13.62 -7.30 2.48
CA TYR A 133 -14.06 -8.69 2.62
C TYR A 133 -13.07 -9.49 3.46
N VAL A 134 -13.61 -10.24 4.43
CA VAL A 134 -12.86 -11.20 5.25
C VAL A 134 -13.46 -12.58 5.05
N MET A 135 -12.65 -13.51 4.56
CA MET A 135 -13.03 -14.92 4.42
C MET A 135 -12.22 -15.81 5.36
N THR A 136 -12.80 -16.93 5.74
CA THR A 136 -12.13 -17.97 6.52
C THR A 136 -11.77 -19.12 5.59
N ALA A 137 -10.57 -19.68 5.71
CA ALA A 137 -10.08 -20.75 4.86
C ALA A 137 -9.36 -21.84 5.67
N LYS A 138 -9.53 -23.09 5.26
CA LYS A 138 -8.65 -24.18 5.72
C LYS A 138 -7.35 -24.11 4.93
N LEU A 139 -6.24 -24.55 5.53
CA LEU A 139 -4.92 -24.56 4.89
C LEU A 139 -4.80 -25.71 3.87
N ASN A 140 -5.61 -25.67 2.82
CA ASN A 140 -5.61 -26.64 1.73
C ASN A 140 -6.02 -25.98 0.41
N GLN A 141 -5.65 -26.62 -0.69
CA GLN A 141 -5.88 -26.07 -2.03
C GLN A 141 -7.36 -25.98 -2.40
N SER A 142 -8.21 -26.87 -1.86
CA SER A 142 -9.65 -26.84 -2.13
C SER A 142 -10.34 -25.57 -1.60
N SER A 143 -9.77 -24.93 -0.58
CA SER A 143 -10.26 -23.63 -0.09
C SER A 143 -10.06 -22.50 -1.11
N LEU A 144 -9.13 -22.66 -2.06
CA LEU A 144 -8.79 -21.66 -3.10
C LEU A 144 -9.48 -21.93 -4.44
N SER A 145 -10.33 -22.95 -4.52
CA SER A 145 -11.10 -23.29 -5.73
C SER A 145 -12.62 -23.19 -5.54
N THR A 146 -13.07 -22.72 -4.38
CA THR A 146 -14.50 -22.55 -4.09
C THR A 146 -15.11 -21.43 -4.94
N VAL A 147 -16.42 -21.51 -5.17
CA VAL A 147 -17.18 -20.46 -5.86
C VAL A 147 -17.05 -19.12 -5.14
N GLU A 148 -17.10 -19.14 -3.80
CA GLU A 148 -16.91 -17.95 -2.96
C GLU A 148 -15.53 -17.33 -3.18
N PHE A 149 -14.46 -18.12 -3.06
CA PHE A 149 -13.09 -17.63 -3.25
C PHE A 149 -12.92 -16.99 -4.64
N ASN A 150 -13.40 -17.68 -5.68
CA ASN A 150 -13.28 -17.19 -7.06
C ASN A 150 -14.05 -15.86 -7.26
N GLY A 151 -15.27 -15.77 -6.74
CA GLY A 151 -16.09 -14.56 -6.85
C GLY A 151 -15.49 -13.37 -6.09
N VAL A 152 -15.01 -13.62 -4.87
CA VAL A 152 -14.38 -12.60 -4.02
C VAL A 152 -13.06 -12.12 -4.62
N LEU A 153 -12.20 -13.05 -5.08
CA LEU A 153 -10.94 -12.70 -5.71
C LEU A 153 -11.15 -11.87 -6.97
N ALA A 154 -12.11 -12.25 -7.82
CA ALA A 154 -12.44 -11.49 -9.03
C ALA A 154 -12.96 -10.07 -8.70
N SER A 155 -13.85 -9.95 -7.73
CA SER A 155 -14.38 -8.65 -7.28
C SER A 155 -13.28 -7.74 -6.73
N TRP A 156 -12.41 -8.27 -5.87
CA TRP A 156 -11.27 -7.53 -5.33
C TRP A 156 -10.27 -7.14 -6.41
N LYS A 157 -9.94 -8.06 -7.33
CA LYS A 157 -9.06 -7.82 -8.47
C LYS A 157 -9.52 -6.63 -9.32
N ASN A 158 -10.82 -6.54 -9.62
CA ASN A 158 -11.36 -5.40 -10.37
C ASN A 158 -11.07 -4.05 -9.69
N LYS A 159 -11.15 -3.99 -8.35
CA LYS A 159 -10.79 -2.78 -7.58
C LYS A 159 -9.29 -2.48 -7.67
N VAL A 160 -8.44 -3.51 -7.62
CA VAL A 160 -6.98 -3.39 -7.76
C VAL A 160 -6.60 -2.86 -9.14
N GLU A 161 -7.19 -3.40 -10.20
CA GLU A 161 -6.94 -2.97 -11.58
C GLU A 161 -7.40 -1.54 -11.82
N ALA A 162 -8.59 -1.17 -11.33
CA ALA A 162 -9.09 0.20 -11.42
C ALA A 162 -8.15 1.21 -10.75
N LEU A 163 -7.65 0.89 -9.54
CA LEU A 163 -6.69 1.75 -8.85
C LEU A 163 -5.35 1.82 -9.61
N ASN A 164 -4.88 0.71 -10.17
CA ASN A 164 -3.64 0.65 -10.94
C ASN A 164 -3.71 1.54 -12.19
N ILE A 165 -4.83 1.52 -12.91
CA ILE A 165 -5.08 2.40 -14.06
C ILE A 165 -5.03 3.87 -13.61
N GLY A 166 -5.76 4.22 -12.54
CA GLY A 166 -5.77 5.58 -12.01
C GLY A 166 -4.37 6.08 -11.60
N LYS A 167 -3.54 5.22 -10.99
CA LYS A 167 -2.13 5.55 -10.68
C LYS A 167 -1.30 5.79 -11.93
N ASN A 168 -1.45 4.96 -12.95
CA ASN A 168 -0.72 5.09 -14.22
C ASN A 168 -1.13 6.36 -14.98
N ASP A 169 -2.41 6.69 -15.01
CA ASP A 169 -2.92 7.90 -15.64
C ASP A 169 -2.40 9.16 -14.93
N ALA A 170 -2.46 9.17 -13.59
CA ALA A 170 -1.90 10.28 -12.80
C ALA A 170 -0.38 10.44 -13.02
N ALA A 171 0.37 9.33 -13.13
CA ALA A 171 1.80 9.38 -13.44
C ALA A 171 2.08 9.86 -14.87
N ALA A 172 1.24 9.45 -15.84
CA ALA A 172 1.34 9.91 -17.22
C ALA A 172 1.02 11.41 -17.36
N GLN A 173 0.00 11.91 -16.63
CA GLN A 173 -0.33 13.33 -16.57
C GLN A 173 0.79 14.16 -15.94
N LYS A 174 1.39 13.70 -14.83
CA LYS A 174 2.58 14.35 -14.23
C LYS A 174 3.77 14.40 -15.19
N LYS A 175 3.95 13.40 -16.06
CA LYS A 175 4.99 13.38 -17.10
C LYS A 175 4.64 14.26 -18.31
N LYS A 176 3.35 14.48 -18.56
CA LYS A 176 2.81 15.29 -19.66
C LYS A 176 2.57 16.75 -19.26
N VAL A 177 3.18 17.28 -18.20
CA VAL A 177 3.16 18.73 -17.96
C VAL A 177 3.81 19.41 -19.18
N VAL A 178 2.95 19.93 -20.05
CA VAL A 178 3.29 20.56 -21.32
C VAL A 178 3.84 21.96 -20.97
N PRO A 179 4.99 22.38 -21.53
CA PRO A 179 5.58 23.69 -21.24
C PRO A 179 4.63 24.89 -21.45
N ASP A 180 3.63 24.74 -22.33
CA ASP A 180 2.68 25.81 -22.69
C ASP A 180 1.54 26.04 -21.68
N GLU A 181 1.38 25.18 -20.66
CA GLU A 181 0.38 25.36 -19.59
C GLU A 181 1.02 25.62 -18.22
N LEU A 182 2.33 25.85 -18.17
CA LEU A 182 3.01 26.21 -16.94
C LEU A 182 2.63 27.64 -16.53
N THR A 183 1.84 27.77 -15.46
CA THR A 183 1.64 29.07 -14.82
C THR A 183 2.98 29.56 -14.26
N ILE A 184 3.20 30.88 -14.23
CA ILE A 184 4.40 31.48 -13.63
C ILE A 184 4.61 30.97 -12.18
N GLY A 185 3.52 30.66 -11.48
CA GLY A 185 3.56 30.04 -10.15
C GLY A 185 4.17 28.64 -10.11
N ASP A 186 3.88 27.77 -11.10
CA ASP A 186 4.37 26.39 -11.16
C ASP A 186 5.85 26.32 -11.54
N LEU A 187 6.31 27.29 -12.33
CA LEU A 187 7.72 27.50 -12.66
C LEU A 187 8.51 27.91 -11.41
N VAL A 188 7.99 28.86 -10.63
CA VAL A 188 8.66 29.36 -9.41
C VAL A 188 8.67 28.32 -8.29
N SER A 189 7.60 27.53 -8.14
CA SER A 189 7.48 26.53 -7.05
C SER A 189 8.40 25.32 -7.23
N ASN A 190 8.79 24.99 -8.46
CA ASN A 190 9.63 23.82 -8.76
C ASN A 190 11.13 24.15 -8.87
N MET A 191 11.53 25.40 -8.67
CA MET A 191 12.94 25.80 -8.71
C MET A 191 13.66 25.55 -7.39
N LYS A 192 14.91 25.08 -7.48
CA LYS A 192 15.78 25.01 -6.30
C LYS A 192 16.11 26.43 -5.82
N PRO A 193 16.29 26.67 -4.50
CA PRO A 193 16.58 28.00 -3.96
C PRO A 193 17.74 28.73 -4.65
N ALA A 194 18.78 28.01 -5.06
CA ALA A 194 19.91 28.58 -5.79
C ALA A 194 19.55 29.15 -7.19
N GLN A 195 18.58 28.54 -7.88
CA GLN A 195 18.16 29.00 -9.21
C GLN A 195 17.27 30.25 -9.12
N LEU A 196 16.49 30.40 -8.03
CA LEU A 196 15.69 31.60 -7.77
C LEU A 196 16.56 32.84 -7.60
N TRP A 197 17.67 32.72 -6.85
CA TRP A 197 18.64 33.81 -6.70
C TRP A 197 19.31 34.21 -8.02
N GLY A 198 19.56 33.25 -8.91
CA GLY A 198 20.09 33.51 -10.25
C GLY A 198 19.13 34.33 -11.13
N VAL A 199 17.84 34.00 -11.12
CA VAL A 199 16.80 34.76 -11.85
C VAL A 199 16.65 36.17 -11.29
N LEU A 200 16.64 36.32 -9.96
CA LEU A 200 16.57 37.62 -9.31
C LEU A 200 17.74 38.51 -9.71
N GLY A 201 18.96 37.95 -9.73
CA GLY A 201 20.16 38.65 -10.16
C GLY A 201 20.10 39.11 -11.61
N ALA A 202 19.56 38.29 -12.52
CA ALA A 202 19.40 38.65 -13.92
C ALA A 202 18.40 39.81 -14.14
N ILE A 203 17.29 39.82 -13.40
CA ILE A 203 16.29 40.90 -13.45
C ILE A 203 16.89 42.22 -12.95
N ILE A 204 17.64 42.17 -11.84
CA ILE A 204 18.33 43.34 -11.28
C ILE A 204 19.35 43.91 -12.27
N ALA A 205 20.14 43.05 -12.91
CA ALA A 205 21.11 43.45 -13.92
C ALA A 205 20.43 44.11 -15.14
N LEU A 206 19.30 43.57 -15.58
CA LEU A 206 18.53 44.12 -16.70
C LEU A 206 17.96 45.50 -16.36
N MET A 207 17.38 45.67 -15.17
CA MET A 207 16.86 46.97 -14.71
C MET A 207 17.98 48.01 -14.57
N ALA A 208 19.15 47.61 -14.06
CA ALA A 208 20.30 48.48 -13.98
C ALA A 208 20.77 48.93 -15.37
N ALA A 209 20.83 48.02 -16.35
CA ALA A 209 21.21 48.34 -17.72
C ALA A 209 20.23 49.34 -18.37
N ILE A 210 18.92 49.15 -18.20
CA ILE A 210 17.89 50.08 -18.71
C ILE A 210 18.04 51.47 -18.08
N PHE A 211 18.29 51.53 -16.77
CA PHE A 211 18.48 52.78 -16.06
C PHE A 211 19.72 53.55 -16.55
N VAL A 212 20.86 52.87 -16.74
CA VAL A 212 22.08 53.49 -17.28
C VAL A 212 21.87 54.02 -18.71
N ILE A 213 21.18 53.27 -19.55
CA ILE A 213 20.86 53.69 -20.92
C ILE A 213 19.92 54.91 -20.90
N GLY A 214 18.92 54.93 -20.02
CA GLY A 214 18.00 56.05 -19.85
C GLY A 214 18.67 57.35 -19.40
N GLN A 215 19.76 57.26 -18.64
CA GLN A 215 20.55 58.44 -18.23
C GLN A 215 21.41 59.01 -19.37
N HIS A 216 21.66 58.25 -20.44
CA HIS A 216 22.45 58.69 -21.60
C HIS A 216 21.59 59.22 -22.76
N PHE A 217 20.26 59.20 -22.65
CA PHE A 217 19.36 59.88 -23.58
C PHE A 217 18.92 61.23 -22.98
N PRO A 218 19.35 62.38 -23.54
CA PRO A 218 18.86 63.68 -23.09
C PRO A 218 17.36 63.80 -23.43
N ALA A 219 16.55 64.12 -22.42
CA ALA A 219 15.17 64.53 -22.62
C ALA A 219 15.16 65.75 -23.57
N LYS A 220 14.40 65.65 -24.66
CA LYS A 220 14.13 66.76 -25.56
C LYS A 220 13.33 67.85 -24.86
#